data_AF-A0A3D3KSU8-F1
#
_entry.id   AF-A0A3D3KSU8-F1
#
_cell.length_a   1.000
_cell.length_b   1.000
_cell.length_c   1.000
_cell.angle_alpha   90.00
_cell.angle_beta   90.00
_cell.angle_gamma   90.00
#
_symmetry.space_group_name_H-M   'P 1'
#
loop_
_entity.id
_entity.type
_entity.pdbx_description
1 polymer ?
#
loop_
_entity_poly.entity_id
_entity_poly.type
_entity_poly.pdbx_seq_one_letter_code
_entity_poly.pdbx_strand_id
1 'polypeptide(L)'
;MTITDATARLAAAADASLRWHPDGPYSLHQTLGTLLRGTGDPSFSVLPNGFWTAFTTPDGPVTLRLSPAADGAVDAQAWGPGSAAGLAGVPRLLGAEDDWSAFDEPAFHATLPRMVRDARRRNPAVRLPSTGRVV
;
A
#
# COMPACT_ATOMS: atom_id res chain seq x y z
N MET A 1 -22.14 -4.97 26.99
CA MET A 1 -21.18 -3.87 27.14
C MET A 1 -20.81 -3.43 25.74
N THR A 2 -21.61 -2.52 25.19
CA THR A 2 -21.61 -2.17 23.78
C THR A 2 -20.72 -0.94 23.62
N ILE A 3 -19.63 -1.08 22.86
CA ILE A 3 -18.76 0.03 22.47
C ILE A 3 -19.53 0.81 21.40
N THR A 4 -20.47 1.62 21.85
CA THR A 4 -21.16 2.59 21.02
C THR A 4 -20.88 3.95 21.62
N ASP A 5 -20.29 4.82 20.80
CA ASP A 5 -20.16 6.25 21.03
C ASP A 5 -18.90 6.74 21.77
N ALA A 6 -17.73 6.46 21.18
CA ALA A 6 -16.66 7.44 21.20
C ALA A 6 -16.95 8.46 20.09
N THR A 7 -17.38 9.66 20.47
CA THR A 7 -17.67 10.77 19.54
C THR A 7 -16.54 10.96 18.53
N ALA A 8 -16.89 11.14 17.25
CA ALA A 8 -15.98 11.44 16.13
C ALA A 8 -15.11 12.71 16.32
N ARG A 9 -15.20 13.37 17.48
CA ARG A 9 -14.58 14.63 17.84
C ARG A 9 -13.23 14.47 18.59
N LEU A 10 -12.70 13.24 18.63
CA LEU A 10 -11.27 12.94 18.69
C LEU A 10 -10.90 12.08 17.46
N ALA A 11 -11.22 12.54 16.25
CA ALA A 11 -10.43 12.15 15.09
C ALA A 11 -9.03 12.70 15.33
N ALA A 12 -8.19 11.96 16.05
CA ALA A 12 -6.81 12.32 16.27
C ALA A 12 -6.20 12.57 14.90
N ALA A 13 -5.83 13.83 14.63
CA ALA A 13 -4.99 14.15 13.48
C ALA A 13 -3.85 13.14 13.49
N ALA A 14 -3.57 12.53 12.34
CA ALA A 14 -2.49 11.56 12.24
C ALA A 14 -1.21 12.15 12.84
N ASP A 15 -0.45 11.35 13.58
CA ASP A 15 0.82 11.79 14.16
C ASP A 15 1.81 12.20 13.06
N ALA A 16 1.65 11.60 11.87
CA ALA A 16 2.27 12.06 10.65
C ALA A 16 1.38 11.74 9.43
N SER A 17 1.56 12.48 8.33
CA SER A 17 0.96 12.17 7.04
C SER A 17 1.89 12.50 5.88
N LEU A 18 1.68 11.83 4.74
CA LEU A 18 2.27 12.20 3.46
C LEU A 18 1.29 11.92 2.32
N ARG A 19 1.50 12.59 1.19
CA ARG A 19 0.82 12.29 -0.07
C ARG A 19 1.86 11.78 -1.07
N TRP A 20 1.61 10.59 -1.63
CA TRP A 20 2.48 9.96 -2.61
C TRP A 20 1.83 9.96 -3.99
N HIS A 21 2.60 10.31 -5.02
CA HIS A 21 2.14 10.31 -6.40
C HIS A 21 2.85 9.21 -7.19
N PRO A 22 2.11 8.30 -7.85
CA PRO A 22 2.72 7.30 -8.72
C PRO A 22 3.19 7.89 -10.04
N ASP A 23 4.36 7.45 -10.51
CA ASP A 23 4.85 7.75 -11.86
C ASP A 23 4.21 6.81 -12.90
N GLY A 24 2.92 7.04 -13.17
CA GLY A 24 2.14 6.31 -14.17
C GLY A 24 0.91 5.58 -13.62
N PRO A 25 0.32 4.64 -14.39
CA PRO A 25 -0.85 3.88 -13.95
C PRO A 25 -0.59 3.19 -12.61
N TYR A 26 -1.56 3.31 -11.70
CA TYR A 26 -1.44 2.75 -10.36
C TYR A 26 -2.79 2.29 -9.81
N SER A 27 -2.78 1.13 -9.14
CA SER A 27 -3.92 0.61 -8.41
C SER A 27 -3.48 0.21 -7.01
N LEU A 28 -3.94 0.98 -6.01
CA LEU A 28 -3.68 0.69 -4.60
C LEU A 28 -4.18 -0.70 -4.22
N HIS A 29 -5.39 -1.05 -4.68
CA HIS A 29 -6.00 -2.34 -4.37
C HIS A 29 -5.26 -3.52 -4.99
N GLN A 30 -4.89 -3.44 -6.29
CA GLN A 30 -4.17 -4.55 -6.91
C GLN A 30 -2.74 -4.69 -6.36
N THR A 31 -2.11 -3.59 -5.96
CA THR A 31 -0.76 -3.57 -5.36
C THR A 31 -0.78 -4.18 -3.96
N LEU A 32 -1.56 -3.62 -3.02
CA LEU A 32 -1.54 -4.04 -1.62
C LEU A 32 -2.39 -5.28 -1.32
N GLY A 33 -3.34 -5.63 -2.19
CA GLY A 33 -4.15 -6.84 -2.03
C GLY A 33 -3.32 -8.12 -1.95
N THR A 34 -2.09 -8.11 -2.50
CA THR A 34 -1.13 -9.23 -2.42
C THR A 34 -0.57 -9.46 -1.02
N LEU A 35 -0.61 -8.45 -0.13
CA LEU A 35 -0.13 -8.55 1.24
C LEU A 35 -1.17 -9.14 2.19
N LEU A 36 -2.46 -9.04 1.86
CA LEU A 36 -3.57 -9.48 2.70
C LEU A 36 -3.58 -11.01 2.85
N ARG A 37 -3.57 -11.51 4.09
CA ARG A 37 -3.66 -12.93 4.42
C ARG A 37 -5.10 -13.37 4.74
N GLY A 38 -6.01 -13.06 3.82
CA GLY A 38 -7.44 -13.36 3.94
C GLY A 38 -8.21 -12.38 4.83
N THR A 39 -9.50 -12.64 5.03
CA THR A 39 -10.40 -11.73 5.77
C THR A 39 -10.17 -11.69 7.28
N GLY A 40 -9.45 -12.68 7.83
CA GLY A 40 -9.08 -12.77 9.24
C GLY A 40 -7.68 -12.22 9.55
N ASP A 41 -7.04 -11.53 8.61
CA ASP A 41 -5.71 -10.94 8.81
C ASP A 41 -5.77 -9.90 9.95
N PRO A 42 -5.03 -10.10 11.07
CA PRO A 42 -5.07 -9.17 12.20
C PRO A 42 -4.25 -7.90 11.94
N SER A 43 -3.39 -7.89 10.92
CA SER A 43 -2.45 -6.82 10.62
C SER A 43 -2.81 -6.05 9.37
N PHE A 44 -3.83 -6.47 8.61
CA PHE A 44 -4.37 -5.78 7.45
C PHE A 44 -5.90 -5.77 7.45
N SER A 45 -6.48 -4.63 7.10
CA SER A 45 -7.91 -4.50 6.87
C SER A 45 -8.18 -3.58 5.68
N VAL A 46 -9.19 -3.92 4.87
CA VAL A 46 -9.65 -3.07 3.77
C VAL A 46 -11.03 -2.55 4.14
N LEU A 47 -11.12 -1.25 4.36
CA LEU A 47 -12.35 -0.55 4.75
C LEU A 47 -12.73 0.47 3.66
N PRO A 48 -13.98 0.99 3.64
CA PRO A 48 -14.38 2.00 2.65
C PRO A 48 -13.50 3.26 2.65
N ASN A 49 -12.85 3.57 3.78
CA ASN A 49 -11.97 4.73 3.93
C ASN A 49 -10.49 4.45 3.62
N GLY A 50 -10.13 3.23 3.19
CA GLY A 50 -8.77 2.89 2.77
C GLY A 50 -8.27 1.53 3.26
N PHE A 51 -7.02 1.25 2.90
CA PHE A 51 -6.23 0.14 3.40
C PHE A 51 -5.63 0.50 4.75
N TRP A 52 -5.84 -0.36 5.73
CA TRP A 52 -5.28 -0.25 7.06
C TRP A 52 -4.27 -1.35 7.27
N THR A 53 -3.12 -1.01 7.83
CA THR A 53 -2.15 -1.99 8.30
C THR A 53 -1.51 -1.55 9.61
N ALA A 54 -1.17 -2.50 10.46
CA ALA A 54 -0.44 -2.25 11.69
C ALA A 54 0.79 -3.16 11.76
N PHE A 55 1.92 -2.58 12.13
CA PHE A 55 3.19 -3.29 12.26
C PHE A 55 4.12 -2.59 13.25
N THR A 56 5.22 -3.25 13.61
CA THR A 56 6.27 -2.68 14.45
C THR A 56 7.41 -2.10 13.61
N THR A 57 7.97 -1.00 14.12
CA THR A 57 9.21 -0.38 13.66
C THR A 57 10.22 -0.39 14.81
N PRO A 58 11.51 -0.12 14.58
CA PRO A 58 12.48 0.08 15.67
C PRO A 58 12.05 1.15 16.68
N ASP A 59 11.31 2.17 16.22
CA ASP A 59 10.82 3.28 17.05
C ASP A 59 9.48 2.98 17.75
N GLY A 60 8.91 1.80 17.52
CA GLY A 60 7.67 1.33 18.16
C GLY A 60 6.57 0.94 17.16
N PRO A 61 5.37 0.60 17.68
CA PRO A 61 4.25 0.20 16.85
C PRO A 61 3.70 1.38 16.03
N VAL A 62 3.18 1.07 14.85
CA VAL A 62 2.51 2.03 13.98
C VAL A 62 1.26 1.42 13.37
N THR A 63 0.21 2.23 13.30
CA THR A 63 -0.96 1.98 12.46
C THR A 63 -0.87 2.91 11.27
N LEU A 64 -1.07 2.40 10.05
CA LEU A 64 -1.02 3.13 8.80
C LEU A 64 -2.37 3.00 8.09
N ARG A 65 -2.88 4.12 7.56
CA ARG A 65 -3.99 4.16 6.61
C ARG A 65 -3.51 4.69 5.28
N LEU A 66 -3.87 4.00 4.20
CA LEU A 66 -3.58 4.35 2.82
C LEU A 66 -4.90 4.49 2.05
N SER A 67 -5.18 5.67 1.50
CA SER A 67 -6.42 5.94 0.78
C SER A 67 -6.14 6.57 -0.59
N PRO A 68 -6.82 6.14 -1.66
CA PRO A 68 -6.70 6.78 -2.96
C PRO A 68 -7.31 8.20 -2.91
N ALA A 69 -6.65 9.16 -3.53
CA ALA A 69 -7.14 10.51 -3.74
C ALA A 69 -7.71 10.67 -5.15
N ALA A 70 -8.53 11.69 -5.36
CA ALA A 70 -9.22 11.94 -6.64
C ALA A 70 -8.27 12.27 -7.80
N ASP A 71 -7.07 12.79 -7.49
CA ASP A 71 -6.02 13.14 -8.45
C ASP A 71 -5.07 11.96 -8.77
N GLY A 72 -5.39 10.75 -8.28
CA GLY A 72 -4.56 9.56 -8.48
C GLY A 72 -3.42 9.40 -7.47
N ALA A 73 -3.29 10.33 -6.51
CA ALA A 73 -2.35 10.17 -5.40
C ALA A 73 -2.84 9.12 -4.39
N VAL A 74 -1.94 8.74 -3.48
CA VAL A 74 -2.28 7.97 -2.27
C VAL A 74 -1.98 8.84 -1.06
N ASP A 75 -3.02 9.11 -0.28
CA ASP A 75 -2.90 9.74 1.03
C ASP A 75 -2.53 8.67 2.07
N ALA A 76 -1.43 8.91 2.77
CA ALA A 76 -0.92 8.08 3.84
C ALA A 76 -0.98 8.80 5.17
N GLN A 77 -1.52 8.13 6.18
CA GLN A 77 -1.64 8.64 7.55
C GLN A 77 -1.12 7.60 8.51
N ALA A 78 -0.35 8.01 9.51
CA ALA A 78 0.23 7.12 10.49
C ALA A 78 -0.04 7.57 11.93
N TRP A 79 -0.20 6.60 12.82
CA TRP A 79 -0.42 6.80 14.26
C TRP A 79 0.50 5.88 15.08
N GLY A 80 0.94 6.38 16.24
CA GLY A 80 1.79 5.66 17.18
C GLY A 80 3.26 6.07 17.12
N PRO A 81 4.09 5.58 18.06
CA PRO A 81 5.50 5.96 18.17
C PRO A 81 6.34 5.72 16.90
N GLY A 82 5.97 4.71 16.11
CA GLY A 82 6.63 4.39 14.84
C GLY A 82 6.14 5.18 13.62
N SER A 83 5.31 6.22 13.79
CA SER A 83 4.63 6.91 12.68
C SER A 83 5.57 7.49 11.63
N ALA A 84 6.64 8.17 12.07
CA ALA A 84 7.64 8.76 11.16
C ALA A 84 8.36 7.71 10.32
N ALA A 85 8.87 6.65 10.96
CA ALA A 85 9.54 5.54 10.27
C ALA A 85 8.58 4.75 9.37
N GLY A 86 7.34 4.55 9.82
CA GLY A 86 6.28 3.92 9.04
C GLY A 86 5.98 4.68 7.75
N LEU A 87 5.85 6.00 7.82
CA LEU A 87 5.64 6.85 6.65
C LEU A 87 6.84 6.90 5.71
N ALA A 88 8.07 6.98 6.23
CA ALA A 88 9.25 6.97 5.39
C ALA A 88 9.33 5.73 4.47
N GLY A 89 8.77 4.59 4.91
CA GLY A 89 8.67 3.37 4.11
C GLY A 89 7.50 3.30 3.13
N VAL A 90 6.57 4.27 3.14
CA VAL A 90 5.34 4.21 2.31
C VAL A 90 5.63 4.16 0.82
N PRO A 91 6.51 4.99 0.22
CA PRO A 91 6.77 4.89 -1.22
C PRO A 91 7.21 3.48 -1.64
N ARG A 92 8.12 2.86 -0.88
CA ARG A 92 8.57 1.47 -1.10
C ARG A 92 7.44 0.46 -0.91
N LEU A 93 6.60 0.62 0.12
CA LEU A 93 5.41 -0.21 0.34
C LEU A 93 4.42 -0.12 -0.83
N LEU A 94 4.27 1.06 -1.43
CA LEU A 94 3.42 1.30 -2.59
C LEU A 94 4.07 0.87 -3.92
N GLY A 95 5.28 0.33 -3.89
CA GLY A 95 5.98 -0.19 -5.06
C GLY A 95 6.71 0.88 -5.88
N ALA A 96 7.14 1.99 -5.28
CA ALA A 96 7.91 3.02 -5.97
C ALA A 96 9.26 2.51 -6.52
N GLU A 97 9.80 1.44 -5.94
CA GLU A 97 11.05 0.78 -6.37
C GLU A 97 10.80 -0.37 -7.37
N ASP A 98 9.55 -0.62 -7.76
CA ASP A 98 9.19 -1.71 -8.65
C ASP A 98 9.38 -1.31 -10.12
N ASP A 99 10.44 -1.84 -10.73
CA ASP A 99 10.81 -1.61 -12.12
C ASP A 99 10.45 -2.80 -13.02
N TRP A 100 9.54 -2.55 -13.96
CA TRP A 100 9.10 -3.52 -14.98
C TRP A 100 9.89 -3.43 -16.28
N SER A 101 10.85 -2.51 -16.42
CA SER A 101 11.55 -2.22 -17.67
C SER A 101 12.14 -3.48 -18.33
N ALA A 102 12.81 -4.33 -17.54
CA ALA A 102 13.38 -5.59 -18.02
C ALA A 102 12.30 -6.63 -18.38
N PHE A 103 11.18 -6.64 -17.66
CA PHE A 103 10.06 -7.54 -17.95
C PHE A 103 9.30 -7.14 -19.21
N ASP A 104 9.19 -5.83 -19.46
CA ASP A 104 8.51 -5.25 -20.62
C ASP A 104 9.43 -5.09 -21.84
N GLU A 105 10.71 -5.44 -21.72
CA GLU A 105 11.65 -5.44 -22.85
C GLU A 105 11.12 -6.34 -23.97
N PRO A 106 10.99 -5.85 -25.23
CA PRO A 106 10.29 -6.57 -26.29
C PRO A 106 10.83 -7.98 -26.59
N ALA A 107 12.15 -8.18 -26.56
CA ALA A 107 12.74 -9.49 -26.85
C ALA A 107 12.45 -10.49 -25.72
N PHE A 108 12.62 -10.10 -24.47
CA PHE A 108 12.24 -10.91 -23.31
C PHE A 108 10.73 -11.17 -23.28
N HIS A 109 9.91 -10.12 -23.42
CA HIS A 109 8.45 -10.23 -23.35
C HIS A 109 7.89 -11.15 -24.45
N ALA A 110 8.52 -11.22 -25.64
CA ALA A 110 8.16 -12.14 -26.70
C ALA A 110 8.37 -13.62 -26.34
N THR A 111 9.31 -13.93 -25.43
CA THR A 111 9.58 -15.30 -24.95
C THR A 111 8.55 -15.82 -23.95
N LEU A 112 7.78 -14.91 -23.34
CA LEU A 112 6.84 -15.26 -22.28
C LEU A 112 5.59 -16.00 -22.84
N PRO A 113 5.01 -16.95 -22.08
CA PRO A 113 3.75 -17.56 -22.44
C PRO A 113 2.65 -16.52 -22.67
N ARG A 114 1.77 -16.77 -23.65
CA ARG A 114 0.69 -15.83 -24.01
C ARG A 114 -0.12 -15.34 -22.80
N MET A 115 -0.43 -16.22 -21.86
CA MET A 115 -1.19 -15.88 -20.65
C MET A 115 -0.51 -14.80 -19.79
N VAL A 116 0.82 -14.83 -19.71
CA VAL A 116 1.61 -13.87 -18.92
C VAL A 116 1.59 -12.50 -19.60
N ARG A 117 1.82 -12.47 -20.92
CA ARG A 117 1.73 -11.24 -21.72
C ARG A 117 0.35 -10.60 -21.66
N ASP A 118 -0.70 -11.41 -21.76
CA ASP A 118 -2.09 -10.94 -21.64
C ASP A 118 -2.44 -10.47 -20.23
N ALA A 119 -1.83 -11.05 -19.19
CA ALA A 119 -1.96 -10.56 -17.82
C ALA A 119 -1.27 -9.21 -17.63
N ARG A 120 -0.01 -9.06 -18.09
CA ARG A 120 0.75 -7.80 -18.02
C ARG A 120 0.03 -6.67 -18.75
N ARG A 121 -0.40 -6.91 -19.99
CA ARG A 121 -1.14 -5.92 -20.81
C ARG A 121 -2.44 -5.45 -20.17
N ARG A 122 -3.18 -6.32 -19.47
CA ARG A 122 -4.45 -5.98 -18.83
C ARG A 122 -4.30 -5.28 -17.48
N ASN A 123 -3.13 -5.35 -16.86
CA ASN A 123 -2.90 -4.86 -15.51
C ASN A 123 -1.65 -3.96 -15.42
N PRO A 124 -1.57 -2.86 -16.21
CA PRO A 124 -0.42 -1.96 -16.18
C PRO A 124 -0.30 -1.18 -14.86
N ALA A 125 -1.36 -1.15 -14.06
CA ALA A 125 -1.47 -0.43 -12.80
C ALA A 125 -0.99 -1.23 -11.57
N VAL A 126 -0.65 -2.51 -11.75
CA VAL A 126 -0.11 -3.37 -10.68
C VAL A 126 1.35 -2.99 -10.42
N ARG A 127 1.67 -2.82 -9.14
CA ARG A 127 3.05 -2.78 -8.65
C ARG A 127 3.29 -3.93 -7.66
N LEU A 128 4.53 -4.36 -7.53
CA LEU A 128 4.97 -5.27 -6.48
C LEU A 128 5.33 -4.46 -5.22
N PRO A 129 4.57 -4.62 -4.12
CA PRO A 129 4.87 -3.90 -2.88
C PRO A 129 6.11 -4.48 -2.20
N SER A 130 6.87 -3.63 -1.50
CA SER A 130 7.98 -4.08 -0.66
C SER A 130 7.84 -3.55 0.76
N THR A 131 7.76 -4.45 1.75
CA THR A 131 7.67 -4.05 3.15
C THR A 131 9.02 -3.71 3.75
N GLY A 132 10.14 -4.12 3.12
CA GLY A 132 11.49 -3.95 3.66
C GLY A 132 11.76 -4.69 4.97
N ARG A 133 10.93 -5.69 5.32
CA ARG A 133 10.94 -6.37 6.63
C ARG A 133 11.32 -7.85 6.57
N VAL A 134 11.63 -8.37 5.39
CA VAL A 134 12.14 -9.72 5.19
C VAL A 134 13.58 -9.59 4.73
N VAL A 135 14.48 -10.30 5.41
CA VAL A 135 15.92 -10.38 5.14
C VAL A 135 16.22 -11.71 4.47
#